data_AF-Q32H76-F1
#
_entry.id   AF-Q32H76-F1
#
_cell.length_a   1.000
_cell.length_b   1.000
_cell.length_c   1.000
_cell.angle_alpha   90.00
_cell.angle_beta   90.00
_cell.angle_gamma   90.00
#
_symmetry.space_group_name_H-M   'P 1'
#
loop_
_entity.id
_entity.type
_entity.pdbx_description
1 polymer ?
#
loop_
_entity_poly.entity_id
_entity_poly.type
_entity_poly.pdbx_seq_one_letter_code
_entity_poly.pdbx_strand_id
1 'polypeptide(L)' 'MITSDDWGSYGREVPKDKHLTGKIFTQRIERNNLTLRTRIKRLARKTICFSRSVEIHEKVIGTFIEKHMFS' A
#
# COMPACT_ATOMS: atom_id res chain seq x y z
N MET A 1 -7.32 -0.30 18.87
CA MET A 1 -6.64 1.00 18.75
C MET A 1 -6.34 1.21 17.28
N ILE A 2 -6.91 2.23 16.66
CA ILE A 2 -6.76 2.51 15.22
C ILE A 2 -5.85 3.72 15.09
N THR A 3 -4.75 3.55 14.37
CA THR A 3 -3.79 4.60 14.11
C THR A 3 -3.96 5.06 12.67
N SER A 4 -4.37 6.29 12.47
CA SER A 4 -4.51 6.88 11.13
C SER A 4 -3.90 8.27 11.10
N ASP A 5 -3.84 8.86 9.91
CA ASP A 5 -3.66 10.29 9.82
C ASP A 5 -4.88 11.03 10.40
N ASP A 6 -4.71 12.33 10.61
CA ASP A 6 -5.76 13.21 11.13
C ASP A 6 -6.69 13.69 10.01
N TRP A 7 -7.00 12.82 9.04
CA TRP A 7 -7.95 13.15 7.98
C TRP A 7 -9.38 13.15 8.54
N GLY A 8 -10.13 14.20 8.22
CA GLY A 8 -11.45 14.46 8.82
C GLY A 8 -12.52 13.37 8.57
N SER A 9 -12.30 12.44 7.65
CA SER A 9 -13.13 11.24 7.48
C SER A 9 -12.97 10.27 8.64
N TYR A 10 -11.74 10.01 9.10
CA TYR A 10 -11.47 9.10 10.22
C TYR A 10 -12.02 9.64 11.53
N GLY A 11 -12.00 10.95 11.74
CA GLY A 11 -12.62 11.57 12.92
C GLY A 11 -14.14 11.41 13.02
N ARG A 12 -14.82 11.02 11.93
CA ARG A 12 -16.26 10.72 11.91
C ARG A 12 -16.55 9.24 12.17
N GLU A 13 -15.72 8.36 11.64
CA GLU A 13 -15.95 6.91 11.67
C GLU A 13 -15.27 6.21 12.87
N VAL A 14 -14.17 6.77 13.38
CA VAL A 14 -13.39 6.17 14.46
C VAL A 14 -13.74 6.84 15.79
N PRO A 15 -14.18 6.08 16.82
CA PRO A 15 -14.40 6.62 18.15
C PRO A 15 -13.12 7.29 18.68
N LYS A 16 -13.24 8.53 19.21
CA LYS A 16 -12.10 9.35 19.65
C LYS A 16 -11.21 8.65 20.69
N ASP A 17 -11.78 7.83 21.55
CA ASP A 17 -11.08 7.04 22.56
C ASP A 17 -10.21 5.93 21.97
N LYS A 18 -10.49 5.51 20.73
CA LYS A 18 -9.76 4.46 20.01
C LYS A 18 -8.87 5.00 18.89
N HIS A 19 -8.95 6.29 18.60
CA HIS A 19 -8.24 6.95 17.52
C HIS A 19 -6.93 7.56 18.02
N LEU A 20 -5.81 7.02 17.55
CA LEU A 20 -4.49 7.59 17.81
C LEU A 20 -3.95 8.22 16.53
N THR A 21 -3.95 9.54 16.50
CA THR A 21 -3.33 10.33 15.45
C THR A 21 -1.89 10.66 15.84
N GLY A 22 -0.98 10.45 14.91
CA GLY A 22 0.43 10.76 15.12
C GLY A 22 1.32 10.11 14.09
N LYS A 23 2.22 10.91 13.52
CA LYS A 23 3.14 10.48 12.45
C LYS A 23 4.03 9.30 12.86
N ILE A 24 4.32 9.18 14.15
CA ILE A 24 5.08 8.05 14.71
C ILE A 24 4.31 6.73 14.53
N PHE A 25 2.99 6.77 14.69
CA PHE A 25 2.13 5.59 14.59
C PHE A 25 1.82 5.20 13.13
N THR A 26 1.83 6.17 12.20
CA THR A 26 1.58 5.92 10.76
C THR A 26 2.84 5.64 9.95
N GLN A 27 4.03 5.99 10.47
CA GLN A 27 5.31 5.89 9.75
C GLN A 27 5.56 4.50 9.12
N ARG A 28 5.24 3.42 9.84
CA ARG A 28 5.41 2.05 9.32
C ARG A 28 4.51 1.78 8.12
N ILE A 29 3.25 2.21 8.18
CA ILE A 29 2.28 2.06 7.08
C ILE A 29 2.71 2.90 5.88
N GLU A 30 3.11 4.15 6.11
CA GLU A 30 3.61 5.05 5.07
C GLU A 30 4.85 4.46 4.37
N ARG A 31 5.79 3.90 5.13
CA ARG A 31 7.00 3.28 4.60
C ARG A 31 6.69 2.01 3.80
N ASN A 32 5.75 1.21 4.25
CA ASN A 32 5.27 0.03 3.52
C ASN A 32 4.63 0.43 2.19
N ASN A 33 3.73 1.42 2.20
CA ASN A 33 3.08 1.94 0.99
C ASN A 33 4.09 2.53 0.00
N LEU A 34 5.08 3.27 0.48
CA LEU A 34 6.18 3.79 -0.34
C LEU A 34 6.99 2.66 -0.99
N THR A 35 7.31 1.62 -0.22
CA THR A 35 8.06 0.45 -0.71
C THR A 35 7.27 -0.30 -1.76
N LEU A 36 5.99 -0.58 -1.50
CA LEU A 36 5.08 -1.24 -2.43
C LEU A 36 5.01 -0.48 -3.76
N ARG A 37 4.72 0.82 -3.71
CA ARG A 37 4.64 1.68 -4.90
C ARG A 37 5.93 1.65 -5.72
N THR A 38 7.07 1.70 -5.04
CA THR A 38 8.38 1.66 -5.71
C THR A 38 8.62 0.32 -6.41
N ARG A 39 8.21 -0.80 -5.77
CA ARG A 39 8.36 -2.14 -6.35
C ARG A 39 7.38 -2.37 -7.52
N ILE A 40 6.12 -1.96 -7.40
CA ILE A 40 5.15 -2.02 -8.51
C ILE A 40 5.64 -1.20 -9.71
N LYS A 41 6.16 0.01 -9.48
CA LYS A 41 6.75 0.83 -10.57
C LYS A 41 7.91 0.14 -11.28
N ARG A 42 8.68 -0.71 -10.58
CA ARG A 42 9.76 -1.49 -11.20
C ARG A 42 9.20 -2.65 -12.03
N LEU A 43 8.17 -3.34 -11.54
CA LEU A 43 7.49 -4.41 -12.29
C LEU A 43 6.87 -3.90 -13.60
N ALA A 44 6.27 -2.70 -13.57
CA ALA A 44 5.63 -2.10 -14.75
C ALA A 44 6.60 -1.42 -15.73
N ARG A 45 7.92 -1.50 -15.51
CA ARG A 45 8.90 -0.86 -16.39
C ARG A 45 9.05 -1.64 -17.70
N LYS A 46 8.78 -0.98 -18.84
CA LYS A 46 8.92 -1.57 -20.17
C LYS A 46 10.39 -1.82 -20.52
N THR A 47 10.81 -3.08 -20.48
CA THR A 47 12.12 -3.58 -20.92
C THR A 47 11.95 -4.55 -22.10
N ILE A 48 13.05 -5.12 -22.60
CA ILE A 48 13.03 -6.07 -23.74
C ILE A 48 12.16 -7.31 -23.48
N CYS A 49 12.02 -7.73 -22.22
CA CYS A 49 11.19 -8.88 -21.82
C CYS A 49 9.79 -8.47 -21.35
N PHE A 50 9.35 -7.24 -21.61
CA PHE A 50 8.06 -6.76 -21.14
C PHE A 50 6.92 -7.38 -21.95
N SER A 51 6.08 -8.17 -21.28
CA SER A 51 4.90 -8.77 -21.89
C SER A 51 3.93 -7.71 -22.42
N ARG A 52 3.24 -8.02 -23.53
CA ARG A 52 2.13 -7.19 -24.05
C ARG A 52 0.78 -7.55 -23.44
N SER A 53 0.67 -8.70 -22.78
CA SER A 53 -0.59 -9.16 -22.17
C SER A 53 -0.83 -8.46 -20.84
N VAL A 54 -1.93 -7.71 -20.74
CA VAL A 54 -2.39 -7.07 -19.50
C VAL A 54 -2.72 -8.12 -18.43
N GLU A 55 -3.29 -9.26 -18.83
CA GLU A 55 -3.64 -10.36 -17.91
C GLU A 55 -2.39 -10.89 -17.17
N ILE A 56 -1.25 -11.00 -17.86
CA ILE A 56 0.02 -11.41 -17.23
C ILE A 56 0.46 -10.36 -16.22
N HIS A 57 0.34 -9.07 -16.55
CA HIS A 57 0.70 -8.00 -15.62
C HIS A 57 -0.20 -7.98 -14.38
N GLU A 58 -1.51 -8.15 -14.54
CA GLU A 58 -2.46 -8.22 -13.44
C GLU A 58 -2.17 -9.40 -12.51
N LYS A 59 -1.92 -10.60 -13.07
CA LYS A 59 -1.54 -11.78 -12.28
C LYS A 59 -0.24 -11.56 -11.52
N VAL A 60 0.80 -11.08 -12.19
CA VAL A 60 2.11 -10.84 -11.55
C VAL A 60 2.00 -9.79 -10.44
N ILE A 61 1.28 -8.69 -10.67
CA ILE A 61 1.08 -7.64 -9.66
C ILE A 61 0.23 -8.18 -8.50
N GLY A 62 -0.84 -8.93 -8.77
CA GLY A 62 -1.70 -9.54 -7.76
C GLY A 62 -0.92 -10.48 -6.84
N THR A 63 -0.22 -11.46 -7.41
CA THR A 63 0.63 -12.39 -6.65
C THR A 63 1.75 -11.66 -5.89
N PHE A 64 2.31 -10.60 -6.48
CA PHE A 64 3.34 -9.79 -5.82
C PHE A 64 2.78 -9.08 -4.58
N ILE A 65 1.59 -8.49 -4.67
CA ILE A 65 0.92 -7.83 -3.54
C ILE A 65 0.60 -8.85 -2.46
N GLU A 66 -0.01 -9.98 -2.81
CA GLU A 66 -0.34 -11.08 -1.89
C GLU A 66 0.89 -11.52 -1.08
N LYS A 67 1.97 -11.84 -1.79
CA LYS A 67 3.21 -12.35 -1.18
C LYS A 67 3.96 -11.34 -0.32
N HIS A 68 3.83 -10.04 -0.57
CA HIS A 68 4.63 -9.02 0.11
C HIS A 68 3.87 -8.16 1.10
N MET A 69 2.56 -8.04 0.99
CA MET A 69 1.74 -7.20 1.88
C MET A 69 0.90 -8.00 2.87
N PHE A 70 0.55 -9.24 2.54
CA PHE A 70 -0.36 -10.07 3.34
C PHE A 70 0.29 -11.36 3.87
N SER A 71 1.53 -11.67 3.47
CA SER A 71 2.34 -12.76 4.03
C SER A 71 3.26 -12.30 5.16
#